data_AF-A0AA39K512-F1
#
_entry.id   AF-A0AA39K512-F1
#
_cell.length_a   1.000
_cell.length_b   1.000
_cell.length_c   1.000
_cell.angle_alpha   90.00
_cell.angle_beta   90.00
_cell.angle_gamma   90.00
#
_symmetry.space_group_name_H-M   'P 1'
#
loop_
_entity.id
_entity.type
_entity.pdbx_description
1 polymer ?
#
loop_
_entity_poly.entity_id
_entity_poly.type
_entity_poly.pdbx_seq_one_letter_code
_entity_poly.pdbx_strand_id
1 'polypeptide(L)'
;MLAYSRPTRTVSNEVVLHLTPDQRAAPPVPFELKGQISTDKWEMRIDAIMSIAGRYSKPMVERVWLIVGFMSAFVLSMLLYQFVLSKLLVQGHESERSERQTQAAAISFGIFVGLDLLVVAPMLIWKCMGSRAIAAVLQKWGQVDHAQFGQHACLWKASAPGVFRIALMLTITLPPAPAPTAFHPDAYLPSYINGPHDDGAYFYPYRRAEPGLPHMSVIGNVPIHIHEKSRFEEVRI
;
A
#
# COMPACT_ATOMS: atom_id res chain seq x y z
N MET A 1 12.51 -0.83 12.14
CA MET A 1 11.65 -2.03 12.07
C MET A 1 10.58 -1.76 11.01
N LEU A 2 10.74 -2.28 9.79
CA LEU A 2 9.66 -2.24 8.80
C LEU A 2 8.93 -3.57 8.92
N ALA A 3 7.78 -3.53 9.59
CA ALA A 3 6.94 -4.68 9.81
C ALA A 3 6.42 -5.19 8.45
N TYR A 4 6.53 -6.50 8.26
CA TYR A 4 5.86 -7.22 7.20
C TYR A 4 4.35 -6.94 7.26
N SER A 5 3.74 -6.46 6.17
CA SER A 5 2.28 -6.41 6.11
C SER A 5 1.77 -7.83 5.87
N ARG A 6 0.95 -8.34 6.78
CA ARG A 6 0.35 -9.66 6.62
C ARG A 6 -0.56 -9.68 5.37
N PRO A 7 -0.59 -10.80 4.64
CA PRO A 7 -1.56 -10.95 3.56
C PRO A 7 -2.94 -10.82 4.19
N THR A 8 -3.79 -10.00 3.58
CA THR A 8 -5.17 -9.82 4.03
C THR A 8 -6.09 -10.30 2.93
N ARG A 9 -7.04 -11.15 3.28
CA ARG A 9 -8.08 -11.58 2.34
C ARG A 9 -9.27 -10.64 2.42
N THR A 10 -9.72 -10.17 1.26
CA THR A 10 -10.93 -9.36 1.14
C THR A 10 -12.16 -10.25 1.00
N VAL A 11 -13.32 -9.67 1.30
CA VAL A 11 -14.64 -10.33 1.17
C VAL A 11 -14.91 -10.81 -0.28
N SER A 12 -14.23 -10.21 -1.26
CA SER A 12 -14.33 -10.50 -2.69
C SER A 12 -13.37 -11.59 -3.21
N ASN A 13 -12.81 -12.44 -2.33
CA ASN A 13 -11.89 -13.52 -2.70
C ASN A 13 -10.55 -13.04 -3.30
N GLU A 14 -10.07 -11.88 -2.84
CA GLU A 14 -8.77 -11.34 -3.26
C GLU A 14 -7.77 -11.40 -2.09
N VAL A 15 -6.52 -11.68 -2.39
CA VAL A 15 -5.41 -11.57 -1.44
C VAL A 15 -4.69 -10.27 -1.70
N VAL A 16 -4.63 -9.41 -0.69
CA VAL A 16 -3.95 -8.11 -0.72
C VAL A 16 -2.66 -8.18 0.09
N LEU A 17 -1.57 -7.73 -0.53
CA LEU A 17 -0.23 -7.66 0.05
C LEU A 17 0.32 -6.24 -0.11
N HIS A 18 0.82 -5.65 0.97
CA HIS A 18 1.58 -4.40 0.89
C HIS A 18 3.08 -4.70 0.90
N LEU A 19 3.73 -4.36 -0.21
CA LEU A 19 5.15 -4.60 -0.43
C LEU A 19 5.89 -3.27 -0.35
N THR A 20 7.02 -3.24 0.34
CA THR A 20 7.91 -2.06 0.38
C THR A 20 9.22 -2.44 -0.30
N PRO A 21 9.80 -1.62 -1.19
CA PRO A 21 11.05 -1.95 -1.88
C PRO A 21 12.25 -2.16 -0.94
N ASP A 22 12.21 -1.61 0.28
CA ASP A 22 13.26 -1.78 1.30
C ASP A 22 13.06 -3.03 2.18
N GLN A 23 12.07 -3.88 1.86
CA GLN A 23 11.81 -5.11 2.59
C GLN A 23 12.91 -6.14 2.29
N ARG A 24 13.56 -6.66 3.34
CA ARG A 24 14.71 -7.58 3.20
C ARG A 24 14.36 -8.99 2.72
N ALA A 25 13.13 -9.44 2.92
CA ALA A 25 12.70 -10.79 2.58
C ALA A 25 11.28 -10.77 1.99
N ALA A 26 11.04 -11.62 0.98
CA ALA A 26 9.72 -11.76 0.41
C ALA A 26 8.72 -12.30 1.45
N PRO A 27 7.44 -11.87 1.43
CA PRO A 27 6.34 -12.57 2.11
C PRO A 27 6.44 -14.10 1.95
N PRO A 28 6.09 -14.90 2.97
CA PRO A 28 5.74 -16.29 2.72
C PRO A 28 4.56 -16.38 1.73
N VAL A 29 4.52 -17.46 0.95
CA VAL A 29 3.46 -17.71 -0.04
C VAL A 29 2.11 -17.78 0.68
N PRO A 30 1.10 -16.99 0.26
CA PRO A 30 -0.28 -17.13 0.72
C PRO A 30 -0.78 -18.57 0.63
N PHE A 31 -1.49 -19.04 1.65
CA PHE A 31 -1.97 -20.42 1.71
C PHE A 31 -2.76 -20.82 0.46
N GLU A 32 -3.58 -19.91 -0.07
CA GLU A 32 -4.42 -20.12 -1.25
C GLU A 32 -3.61 -20.34 -2.54
N LEU A 33 -2.36 -19.88 -2.56
CA LEU A 33 -1.48 -19.94 -3.73
C LEU A 33 -0.49 -21.10 -3.68
N LYS A 34 -0.32 -21.76 -2.51
CA LYS A 34 0.62 -22.89 -2.33
C LYS A 34 0.39 -24.03 -3.33
N GLY A 35 -0.84 -24.20 -3.82
CA GLY A 35 -1.19 -25.21 -4.83
C GLY A 35 -0.90 -24.82 -6.29
N GLN A 36 -0.69 -23.54 -6.59
CA GLN A 36 -0.49 -23.04 -7.95
C GLN A 36 0.91 -22.46 -8.19
N ILE A 37 1.59 -22.01 -7.14
CA ILE A 37 2.87 -21.31 -7.21
C ILE A 37 3.82 -21.95 -6.21
N SER A 38 4.97 -22.44 -6.69
CA SER A 38 6.05 -22.88 -5.82
C SER A 38 6.70 -21.70 -5.10
N THR A 39 7.29 -21.96 -3.93
CA THR A 39 8.00 -20.95 -3.13
C THR A 39 9.05 -20.20 -3.94
N ASP A 40 9.86 -20.92 -4.74
CA ASP A 40 10.91 -20.30 -5.56
C ASP A 40 10.34 -19.35 -6.63
N LYS A 41 9.22 -19.75 -7.27
CA LYS A 41 8.55 -18.93 -8.29
C LYS A 41 7.92 -17.69 -7.66
N TRP A 42 7.44 -17.81 -6.42
CA TRP A 42 6.89 -16.70 -5.66
C TRP A 42 7.96 -15.66 -5.31
N GLU A 43 9.07 -16.09 -4.71
CA GLU A 43 10.18 -15.20 -4.33
C GLU A 43 10.71 -14.43 -5.55
N MET A 44 10.95 -15.15 -6.65
CA MET A 44 11.39 -14.54 -7.91
C MET A 44 10.41 -13.45 -8.42
N ARG A 45 9.10 -13.70 -8.31
CA ARG A 45 8.08 -12.73 -8.73
C ARG A 45 8.06 -11.51 -7.82
N ILE A 46 8.11 -11.71 -6.51
CA ILE A 46 8.15 -10.60 -5.56
C ILE A 46 9.39 -9.72 -5.81
N ASP A 47 10.57 -10.32 -5.94
CA ASP A 47 11.81 -9.59 -6.20
C ASP A 47 11.77 -8.82 -7.53
N ALA A 48 11.18 -9.40 -8.57
CA ALA A 48 10.99 -8.72 -9.85
C ALA A 48 10.10 -7.47 -9.71
N ILE A 49 8.97 -7.55 -8.99
CA ILE A 49 8.12 -6.38 -8.75
C ILE A 49 8.83 -5.36 -7.86
N MET A 50 9.48 -5.79 -6.79
CA MET A 50 10.16 -4.89 -5.85
C MET A 50 11.30 -4.14 -6.52
N SER A 51 12.09 -4.81 -7.37
CA SER A 51 13.18 -4.16 -8.11
C SER A 51 12.69 -3.11 -9.09
N ILE A 52 11.56 -3.36 -9.78
CA ILE A 52 10.93 -2.36 -10.66
C ILE A 52 10.36 -1.22 -9.81
N ALA A 53 9.62 -1.52 -8.75
CA ALA A 53 9.05 -0.52 -7.85
C ALA A 53 10.13 0.38 -7.21
N GLY A 54 11.25 -0.20 -6.77
CA GLY A 54 12.38 0.52 -6.18
C GLY A 54 13.10 1.45 -7.15
N ARG A 55 13.00 1.19 -8.47
CA ARG A 55 13.53 2.09 -9.51
C ARG A 55 12.64 3.32 -9.72
N TYR A 56 11.32 3.17 -9.60
CA TYR A 56 10.34 4.22 -9.89
C TYR A 56 9.73 4.89 -8.64
N SER A 57 10.08 4.41 -7.44
CA SER A 57 9.63 4.96 -6.17
C SER A 57 10.81 5.52 -5.37
N LYS A 58 11.03 6.83 -5.48
CA LYS A 58 12.09 7.55 -4.77
C LYS A 58 11.49 8.79 -4.09
N PRO A 59 10.76 8.62 -2.96
CA PRO A 59 9.99 9.70 -2.35
C PRO A 59 10.85 10.89 -1.91
N MET A 60 12.11 10.65 -1.50
CA MET A 60 13.01 11.74 -1.11
C MET A 60 13.45 12.56 -2.32
N VAL A 61 13.76 11.91 -3.44
CA VAL A 61 14.09 12.59 -4.70
C VAL A 61 12.89 13.38 -5.20
N GLU A 62 11.69 12.80 -5.15
CA GLU A 62 10.43 13.47 -5.51
C GLU A 62 10.18 14.72 -4.65
N ARG A 63 10.38 14.63 -3.34
CA ARG A 63 10.24 15.76 -2.41
C ARG A 63 11.23 16.87 -2.71
N VAL A 64 12.52 16.52 -2.83
CA VAL A 64 13.57 17.52 -3.13
C VAL A 64 13.34 18.16 -4.49
N TRP A 65 12.99 17.38 -5.50
CA TRP A 65 12.66 17.86 -6.84
C TRP A 65 11.52 18.87 -6.83
N LEU A 66 10.42 18.56 -6.15
CA LEU A 66 9.28 19.48 -6.07
C LEU A 66 9.58 20.72 -5.25
N ILE A 67 10.31 20.62 -4.13
CA ILE A 67 10.69 21.79 -3.32
C ILE A 67 11.60 22.72 -4.13
N VAL A 68 12.67 22.18 -4.72
CA VAL A 68 13.63 22.97 -5.51
C VAL A 68 12.95 23.54 -6.75
N GLY A 69 12.15 22.74 -7.45
CA GLY A 69 11.41 23.15 -8.63
C GLY A 69 10.41 24.28 -8.32
N PHE A 70 9.59 24.13 -7.28
CA PHE A 70 8.63 25.14 -6.86
C PHE A 70 9.32 26.45 -6.42
N MET A 71 10.39 26.35 -5.62
CA MET A 71 11.17 27.54 -5.22
C MET A 71 11.79 28.25 -6.44
N SER A 72 12.30 27.50 -7.41
CA SER A 72 12.84 28.06 -8.64
C SER A 72 11.76 28.76 -9.49
N ALA A 73 10.57 28.15 -9.62
CA ALA A 73 9.44 28.73 -10.33
C ALA A 73 8.93 30.00 -9.65
N PHE A 74 8.90 30.02 -8.32
CA PHE A 74 8.50 31.18 -7.52
C PHE A 74 9.47 32.36 -7.70
N VAL A 75 10.77 32.13 -7.53
CA VAL A 75 11.80 33.16 -7.70
C VAL A 75 11.79 33.71 -9.14
N LEU A 76 11.69 32.81 -10.13
CA LEU A 76 11.65 33.21 -11.54
C LEU A 76 10.40 34.04 -11.86
N SER A 77 9.23 33.65 -11.34
CA SER A 77 7.99 34.43 -11.53
C SER A 77 8.08 35.82 -10.89
N MET A 78 8.67 35.94 -9.69
CA MET A 78 8.94 37.23 -9.02
C MET A 78 9.82 38.16 -9.89
N LEU A 79 10.91 37.63 -10.45
CA LEU A 79 11.79 38.42 -11.32
C LEU A 79 11.09 38.85 -12.61
N LEU A 80 10.32 37.93 -13.21
CA LEU A 80 9.54 38.23 -14.41
C LEU A 80 8.43 39.26 -14.15
N TYR A 81 7.80 39.23 -12.97
CA TYR A 81 6.83 40.24 -12.55
C TYR A 81 7.48 41.63 -12.54
N GLN A 82 8.66 41.79 -11.92
CA GLN A 82 9.35 43.08 -11.91
C GLN A 82 9.70 43.56 -13.32
N PHE A 83 10.14 42.65 -14.18
CA PHE A 83 10.44 42.97 -15.58
C PHE A 83 9.18 43.41 -16.34
N VAL A 84 8.11 42.63 -16.28
CA VAL A 84 6.82 42.92 -16.94
C VAL A 84 6.22 44.23 -16.44
N LEU A 85 6.24 44.46 -15.12
CA LEU A 85 5.75 45.69 -14.52
C LEU A 85 6.58 46.90 -14.98
N SER A 86 7.92 46.79 -15.02
CA SER A 86 8.78 47.88 -15.50
C SER A 86 8.45 48.28 -16.94
N LYS A 87 8.18 47.31 -17.81
CA LYS A 87 7.81 47.54 -19.21
C LYS A 87 6.42 48.16 -19.35
N LEU A 88 5.46 47.69 -18.56
CA LEU A 88 4.09 48.23 -18.56
C LEU A 88 4.01 49.65 -17.98
N LEU A 89 4.85 50.00 -17.00
CA LEU A 89 4.88 51.34 -16.40
C LEU A 89 5.55 52.38 -17.30
N VAL A 90 6.58 52.01 -18.07
CA VAL A 90 7.22 52.91 -19.05
C VAL A 90 6.26 53.31 -20.18
N GLN A 91 5.25 52.50 -20.46
CA GLN A 91 4.33 52.68 -21.58
C GLN A 91 3.05 53.48 -21.27
N GLY A 92 2.88 54.15 -20.13
CA GLY A 92 1.63 54.90 -19.97
C GLY A 92 1.43 55.84 -18.79
N HIS A 93 0.20 56.35 -18.76
CA HIS A 93 -0.25 57.46 -17.92
C HIS A 93 -0.53 57.01 -16.49
N GLU A 94 -0.25 57.90 -15.52
CA GLU A 94 -0.39 57.66 -14.07
C GLU A 94 -1.79 57.14 -13.65
N SER A 95 -2.86 57.47 -14.39
CA SER A 95 -4.23 57.07 -14.04
C SER A 95 -4.53 55.58 -14.17
N GLU A 96 -3.78 54.83 -14.98
CA GLU A 96 -4.02 53.40 -15.25
C GLU A 96 -3.09 52.47 -14.43
N ARG A 97 -2.35 53.03 -13.46
CA ARG A 97 -1.31 52.31 -12.73
C ARG A 97 -1.84 51.04 -12.03
N SER A 98 -3.04 51.11 -11.46
CA SER A 98 -3.66 49.97 -10.76
C SER A 98 -4.03 48.84 -11.73
N GLU A 99 -4.58 49.17 -12.90
CA GLU A 99 -4.97 48.16 -13.91
C GLU A 99 -3.75 47.45 -14.50
N ARG A 100 -2.63 48.18 -14.67
CA ARG A 100 -1.38 47.59 -15.15
C ARG A 100 -0.71 46.71 -14.11
N GLN A 101 -0.86 47.03 -12.83
CA GLN A 101 -0.38 46.17 -11.74
C GLN A 101 -1.14 44.85 -11.68
N THR A 102 -2.47 44.87 -11.84
CA THR A 102 -3.28 43.64 -11.88
C THR A 102 -2.99 42.83 -13.14
N GLN A 103 -2.80 43.47 -14.29
CA GLN A 103 -2.40 42.81 -15.52
C GLN A 103 -1.02 42.14 -15.41
N ALA A 104 -0.02 42.84 -14.86
CA ALA A 104 1.31 42.28 -14.62
C ALA A 104 1.25 41.09 -13.66
N ALA A 105 0.44 41.19 -12.60
CA ALA A 105 0.23 40.11 -11.66
C ALA A 105 -0.39 38.87 -12.34
N ALA A 106 -1.44 39.06 -13.14
CA ALA A 106 -2.10 37.98 -13.88
C ALA A 106 -1.14 37.27 -14.84
N ILE A 107 -0.32 38.02 -15.59
CA ILE A 107 0.69 37.44 -16.50
C ILE A 107 1.73 36.64 -15.72
N SER A 108 2.29 37.22 -14.65
CA SER A 108 3.29 36.54 -13.82
C SER A 108 2.75 35.28 -13.14
N PHE A 109 1.48 35.29 -12.74
CA PHE A 109 0.78 34.13 -12.18
C PHE A 109 0.59 33.04 -13.23
N GLY A 110 0.20 33.39 -14.46
CA GLY A 110 0.11 32.44 -15.56
C GLY A 110 1.45 31.75 -15.85
N ILE A 111 2.55 32.52 -15.84
CA ILE A 111 3.90 31.97 -16.02
C ILE A 111 4.29 31.05 -14.86
N PHE A 112 3.96 31.43 -13.62
CA PHE A 112 4.21 30.61 -12.45
C PHE A 112 3.54 29.24 -12.55
N VAL A 113 2.24 29.22 -12.88
CA VAL A 113 1.49 27.97 -13.08
C VAL A 113 2.07 27.14 -14.24
N GLY A 114 2.46 27.79 -15.34
CA GLY A 114 3.09 27.11 -16.47
C GLY A 114 4.43 26.44 -16.11
N LEU A 115 5.26 27.13 -15.33
CA LEU A 115 6.53 26.58 -14.83
C LEU A 115 6.31 25.44 -13.85
N ASP A 116 5.35 25.57 -12.94
CA ASP A 116 5.02 24.52 -11.96
C ASP A 116 4.55 23.24 -12.66
N LEU A 117 3.71 23.37 -13.69
CA LEU A 117 3.33 22.25 -14.55
C LEU A 117 4.52 21.60 -15.25
N LEU A 118 5.50 22.39 -15.69
CA LEU A 118 6.73 21.88 -16.31
C LEU A 118 7.60 21.10 -15.30
N VAL A 119 7.61 21.49 -14.03
CA VAL A 119 8.29 20.76 -12.94
C VAL A 119 7.57 19.45 -12.59
N VAL A 120 6.24 19.47 -12.55
CA VAL A 120 5.40 18.32 -12.15
C VAL A 120 5.25 17.28 -13.28
N ALA A 121 5.13 17.71 -14.53
CA ALA A 121 4.95 16.83 -15.68
C ALA A 121 5.98 15.69 -15.80
N PRO A 122 7.31 15.93 -15.77
CA PRO A 122 8.30 14.85 -15.88
C PRO A 122 8.18 13.85 -14.74
N MET A 123 7.83 14.30 -13.54
CA MET A 123 7.60 13.42 -12.39
C MET A 123 6.37 12.52 -12.60
N LEU A 124 5.27 13.06 -13.13
CA LEU A 124 4.08 12.27 -13.46
C LEU A 124 4.35 11.27 -14.57
N ILE A 125 5.10 11.66 -15.61
CA ILE A 125 5.50 10.76 -16.71
C ILE A 125 6.34 9.61 -16.15
N TRP A 126 7.33 9.91 -15.31
CA TRP A 126 8.18 8.89 -14.68
C TRP A 126 7.35 7.88 -13.87
N LYS A 127 6.37 8.36 -13.09
CA LYS A 127 5.45 7.49 -12.33
C LYS A 127 4.56 6.64 -13.24
N CYS A 128 4.06 7.22 -14.33
CA CYS A 128 3.27 6.50 -15.32
C CYS A 128 4.08 5.37 -15.97
N MET A 129 5.35 5.63 -16.33
CA MET A 129 6.26 4.63 -16.87
C MET A 129 6.47 3.46 -15.90
N GLY A 130 6.70 3.74 -14.62
CA GLY A 130 6.83 2.69 -13.60
C GLY A 130 5.57 1.83 -13.46
N SER A 131 4.39 2.45 -13.44
CA SER A 131 3.12 1.73 -13.40
C SER A 131 2.91 0.85 -14.64
N ARG A 132 3.30 1.34 -15.83
CA ARG A 132 3.22 0.57 -17.07
C ARG A 132 4.21 -0.60 -17.08
N ALA A 133 5.42 -0.41 -16.56
CA ALA A 133 6.41 -1.47 -16.46
C ALA A 133 5.94 -2.62 -15.54
N ILE A 134 5.37 -2.28 -14.38
CA ILE A 134 4.78 -3.25 -13.45
C ILE A 134 3.61 -3.98 -14.13
N ALA A 135 2.69 -3.25 -14.74
CA ALA A 135 1.55 -3.83 -15.45
C ALA A 135 1.98 -4.79 -16.58
N ALA A 136 3.01 -4.45 -17.35
CA ALA A 136 3.53 -5.30 -18.42
C ALA A 136 4.09 -6.63 -17.90
N VAL A 137 4.77 -6.62 -16.74
CA VAL A 137 5.27 -7.84 -16.10
C VAL A 137 4.14 -8.71 -15.58
N LEU A 138 3.15 -8.10 -14.91
CA LEU A 138 1.98 -8.81 -14.39
C LEU A 138 1.16 -9.45 -15.53
N GLN A 139 1.00 -8.74 -16.66
CA GLN A 139 0.30 -9.28 -17.83
C GLN A 139 1.01 -10.52 -18.38
N LYS A 140 2.35 -10.51 -18.46
CA LYS A 140 3.12 -11.69 -18.89
C LYS A 140 2.92 -12.86 -17.94
N TRP A 141 2.92 -12.63 -16.62
CA TRP A 141 2.65 -13.70 -15.66
C TRP A 141 1.23 -14.22 -15.74
N GLY A 142 0.25 -13.33 -15.89
CA GLY A 142 -1.14 -13.72 -16.11
C GLY A 142 -1.31 -14.59 -17.36
N GLN A 143 -0.63 -14.27 -18.46
CA GLN A 143 -0.65 -15.11 -19.67
C GLN A 143 -0.03 -16.49 -19.44
N VAL A 144 1.10 -16.57 -18.73
CA VAL A 144 1.74 -17.85 -18.40
C VAL A 144 0.87 -18.68 -17.45
N ASP A 145 0.28 -18.05 -16.43
CA ASP A 145 -0.56 -18.74 -15.47
C ASP A 145 -1.90 -19.18 -16.11
N HIS A 146 -2.47 -18.39 -17.01
CA HIS A 146 -3.63 -18.81 -17.82
C HIS A 146 -3.30 -19.96 -18.77
N ALA A 147 -2.11 -19.99 -19.36
CA ALA A 147 -1.69 -21.11 -20.20
C ALA A 147 -1.53 -22.41 -19.40
N GLN A 148 -1.12 -22.31 -18.13
CA GLN A 148 -0.90 -23.47 -17.26
C GLN A 148 -2.17 -23.96 -16.56
N PHE A 149 -3.03 -23.05 -16.08
CA PHE A 149 -4.17 -23.37 -15.21
C PHE A 149 -5.54 -23.04 -15.83
N GLY A 150 -5.57 -22.48 -17.05
CA GLY A 150 -6.80 -22.16 -17.77
C GLY A 150 -7.70 -21.19 -17.00
N GLN A 151 -8.95 -21.60 -16.76
CA GLN A 151 -9.95 -20.82 -16.02
C GLN A 151 -9.70 -20.76 -14.51
N HIS A 152 -8.82 -21.61 -13.97
CA HIS A 152 -8.45 -21.63 -12.56
C HIS A 152 -7.19 -20.82 -12.24
N ALA A 153 -6.70 -20.03 -13.21
CA ALA A 153 -5.54 -19.17 -13.00
C ALA A 153 -5.86 -17.99 -12.08
N CYS A 154 -4.91 -17.62 -11.22
CA CYS A 154 -4.98 -16.39 -10.45
C CYS A 154 -4.74 -15.18 -11.34
N LEU A 155 -5.51 -14.10 -11.16
CA LEU A 155 -5.24 -12.82 -11.83
C LEU A 155 -4.39 -11.94 -10.92
N TRP A 156 -3.40 -11.33 -11.55
CA TRP A 156 -2.43 -10.47 -10.87
C TRP A 156 -2.71 -9.01 -11.19
N LYS A 157 -2.87 -8.20 -10.15
CA LYS A 157 -3.00 -6.75 -10.26
C LYS A 157 -2.11 -6.10 -9.24
N ALA A 158 -1.24 -5.19 -9.64
CA ALA A 158 -0.50 -4.37 -8.68
C ALA A 158 -0.80 -2.89 -8.92
N SER A 159 -0.97 -2.17 -7.83
CA SER A 159 -1.00 -0.71 -7.82
C SER A 159 0.39 -0.20 -7.48
N ALA A 160 0.98 0.55 -8.41
CA ALA A 160 2.28 1.17 -8.22
C ALA A 160 2.23 2.18 -7.06
N PRO A 161 3.36 2.46 -6.40
CA PRO A 161 3.40 3.44 -5.34
C PRO A 161 2.99 4.83 -5.86
N GLY A 162 2.02 5.45 -5.20
CA GLY A 162 1.58 6.80 -5.50
C GLY A 162 2.69 7.85 -5.31
N VAL A 163 2.38 9.10 -5.63
CA VAL A 163 3.29 10.23 -5.39
C VAL A 163 3.59 10.32 -3.89
N PHE A 164 4.88 10.38 -3.54
CA PHE A 164 5.39 10.34 -2.15
C PHE A 164 5.12 9.07 -1.35
N ARG A 165 4.57 8.01 -1.96
CA ARG A 165 4.32 6.73 -1.30
C ARG A 165 5.36 5.71 -1.73
N ILE A 166 5.77 4.87 -0.79
CA ILE A 166 6.78 3.82 -1.01
C ILE A 166 6.10 2.47 -1.20
N ALA A 167 5.00 2.23 -0.49
CA ALA A 167 4.30 0.96 -0.50
C ALA A 167 3.62 0.69 -1.85
N LEU A 168 3.86 -0.50 -2.37
CA LEU A 168 3.19 -1.12 -3.50
C LEU A 168 2.08 -2.02 -2.97
N MET A 169 0.91 -2.00 -3.61
CA MET A 169 -0.20 -2.88 -3.24
C MET A 169 -0.35 -3.95 -4.33
N LEU A 170 -0.10 -5.20 -3.97
CA LEU A 170 -0.32 -6.36 -4.84
C LEU A 170 -1.65 -7.01 -4.46
N THR A 171 -2.54 -7.11 -5.44
CA THR A 171 -3.85 -7.75 -5.35
C THR A 171 -3.85 -8.98 -6.25
N ILE A 172 -4.12 -10.13 -5.67
CA ILE A 172 -4.21 -11.41 -6.37
C ILE A 172 -5.66 -11.88 -6.25
N THR A 173 -6.39 -11.92 -7.37
CA THR A 173 -7.76 -12.43 -7.35
C THR A 173 -7.74 -13.94 -7.58
N LEU A 174 -8.33 -14.68 -6.64
CA LEU A 174 -8.38 -16.13 -6.70
C LEU A 174 -9.56 -16.58 -7.57
N PRO A 175 -9.44 -17.71 -8.28
CA PRO A 175 -10.59 -18.32 -8.94
C PRO A 175 -11.69 -18.66 -7.92
N PRO A 176 -12.96 -18.77 -8.34
CA PRO A 176 -14.05 -19.14 -7.45
C PRO A 176 -13.79 -20.54 -6.86
N ALA A 177 -13.30 -20.56 -5.63
CA ALA A 177 -13.03 -21.75 -4.83
C ALA A 177 -13.75 -21.60 -3.48
N PRO A 178 -14.19 -22.69 -2.85
CA PRO A 178 -14.80 -22.62 -1.53
C PRO A 178 -13.83 -21.95 -0.57
N ALA A 179 -14.29 -20.91 0.13
CA ALA A 179 -13.44 -20.17 1.03
C ALA A 179 -12.91 -21.12 2.12
N PRO A 180 -11.58 -21.16 2.38
CA PRO A 180 -11.05 -21.88 3.53
C PRO A 180 -11.78 -21.44 4.80
N THR A 181 -12.12 -22.43 5.62
CA THR A 181 -12.83 -22.20 6.87
C THR A 181 -11.96 -21.35 7.80
N ALA A 182 -12.58 -20.49 8.61
CA ALA A 182 -11.86 -19.68 9.61
C ALA A 182 -11.14 -20.51 10.69
N PHE A 183 -11.35 -21.83 10.69
CA PHE A 183 -10.75 -22.80 11.59
C PHE A 183 -9.56 -23.55 10.95
N HIS A 184 -9.18 -23.21 9.72
CA HIS A 184 -7.97 -23.77 9.11
C HIS A 184 -6.72 -23.21 9.84
N PRO A 185 -5.70 -24.02 10.16
CA PRO A 185 -4.51 -23.55 10.87
C PRO A 185 -3.73 -22.44 10.14
N ASP A 186 -3.89 -22.35 8.82
CA ASP A 186 -3.34 -21.28 7.97
C ASP A 186 -4.38 -20.21 7.54
N ALA A 187 -5.57 -20.16 8.15
CA ALA A 187 -6.58 -19.14 7.80
C ALA A 187 -6.17 -17.74 8.26
N TYR A 188 -6.48 -16.73 7.44
CA TYR A 188 -6.31 -15.34 7.86
C TYR A 188 -7.23 -15.01 9.03
N LEU A 189 -6.66 -14.39 10.06
CA LEU A 189 -7.44 -13.84 11.16
C LEU A 189 -8.35 -12.72 10.64
N PRO A 190 -9.60 -12.64 11.12
CA PRO A 190 -10.46 -11.50 10.84
C PRO A 190 -9.78 -10.18 11.22
N SER A 191 -10.05 -9.11 10.48
CA SER A 191 -9.38 -7.81 10.61
C SER A 191 -9.50 -7.15 12.00
N TYR A 192 -10.46 -7.59 12.81
CA TYR A 192 -10.67 -7.14 14.20
C TYR A 192 -9.87 -7.94 15.24
N ILE A 193 -9.14 -8.98 14.83
CA ILE A 193 -8.28 -9.80 15.69
C ILE A 193 -6.82 -9.53 15.33
N ASN A 194 -6.11 -8.82 16.21
CA ASN A 194 -4.66 -8.65 16.09
C ASN A 194 -3.98 -10.00 16.37
N GLY A 195 -3.44 -10.64 15.33
CA GLY A 195 -2.66 -11.85 15.49
C GLY A 195 -1.35 -11.60 16.26
N PRO A 196 -0.78 -12.64 16.90
CA PRO A 196 0.47 -12.52 17.66
C PRO A 196 1.59 -11.99 16.76
N HIS A 197 2.38 -11.03 17.23
CA HIS A 197 3.33 -10.23 16.44
C HIS A 197 4.65 -10.96 16.07
N ASP A 198 4.85 -12.19 16.55
CA ASP A 198 6.11 -12.93 16.38
C ASP A 198 6.09 -13.89 15.18
N ASP A 199 7.12 -13.80 14.33
CA ASP A 199 7.35 -14.56 13.08
C ASP A 199 7.60 -16.07 13.27
N GLY A 200 7.11 -16.68 14.35
CA GLY A 200 7.35 -18.09 14.65
C GLY A 200 6.35 -18.78 15.58
N ALA A 201 5.28 -18.13 16.02
CA ALA A 201 4.33 -18.72 16.96
C ALA A 201 3.20 -19.50 16.25
N TYR A 202 3.57 -20.48 15.42
CA TYR A 202 2.68 -21.59 15.09
C TYR A 202 2.69 -22.56 16.27
N PHE A 203 1.89 -22.23 17.28
CA PHE A 203 1.47 -23.01 18.44
C PHE A 203 1.42 -22.04 19.60
N TYR A 204 0.30 -22.03 20.34
CA TYR A 204 0.27 -21.47 21.69
C TYR A 204 1.51 -21.96 22.45
N PRO A 205 2.48 -21.10 22.79
CA PRO A 205 3.46 -21.49 23.75
C PRO A 205 2.70 -21.53 25.07
N TYR A 206 2.41 -22.73 25.57
CA TYR A 206 2.40 -22.95 27.00
C TYR A 206 3.77 -22.47 27.48
N ARG A 207 3.84 -21.19 27.86
CA ARG A 207 5.01 -20.62 28.52
C ARG A 207 5.17 -21.49 29.75
N ARG A 208 6.22 -22.33 29.76
CA ARG A 208 6.53 -23.19 30.90
C ARG A 208 6.62 -22.26 32.10
N ALA A 209 5.66 -22.37 33.02
CA ALA A 209 5.54 -21.46 34.14
C ALA A 209 6.87 -21.45 34.91
N GLU A 210 7.43 -20.27 35.12
CA GLU A 210 8.52 -20.11 36.07
C GLU A 210 8.00 -20.55 37.46
N PRO A 211 8.80 -21.32 38.23
CA PRO A 211 8.31 -21.90 39.48
C PRO A 211 7.92 -20.77 40.46
N GLY A 212 6.63 -20.64 40.75
CA GLY A 212 6.12 -19.72 41.77
C GLY A 212 5.07 -18.70 41.34
N LEU A 213 4.71 -18.60 40.06
CA LEU A 213 3.56 -17.78 39.64
C LEU A 213 2.32 -18.64 39.36
N PRO A 214 1.13 -18.27 39.89
CA PRO A 214 -0.11 -19.00 39.64
C PRO A 214 -0.49 -18.92 38.15
N HIS A 215 -0.98 -20.04 37.62
CA HIS A 215 -1.45 -20.17 36.25
C HIS A 215 -2.59 -19.18 35.98
N MET A 216 -2.35 -18.16 35.16
CA MET A 216 -3.44 -17.40 34.55
C MET A 216 -4.01 -18.24 33.41
N SER A 217 -4.99 -19.09 33.72
CA SER A 217 -5.87 -19.66 32.70
C SER A 217 -6.70 -18.51 32.13
N VAL A 218 -6.46 -18.15 30.88
CA VAL A 218 -7.39 -17.29 30.14
C VAL A 218 -8.67 -18.11 29.95
N ILE A 219 -9.65 -17.83 30.80
CA ILE A 219 -11.00 -18.38 30.71
C ILE A 219 -11.60 -17.86 29.39
N GLY A 220 -11.59 -18.72 28.38
CA GLY A 220 -12.38 -18.54 27.18
C GLY A 220 -13.85 -18.77 27.49
N ASN A 221 -14.71 -17.83 27.08
CA ASN A 221 -16.16 -17.99 27.06
C ASN A 221 -16.54 -19.15 26.13
N VAL A 222 -16.67 -20.34 26.70
CA VAL A 222 -17.48 -21.43 26.14
C VAL A 222 -18.85 -21.30 26.81
N PRO A 223 -19.96 -21.04 26.08
CA PRO A 223 -21.26 -21.03 26.72
C PRO A 223 -21.61 -22.46 27.14
N ILE A 224 -21.52 -22.71 28.45
CA ILE A 224 -22.04 -23.92 29.07
C ILE A 224 -23.58 -23.80 29.01
N HIS A 225 -24.23 -24.63 28.21
CA HIS A 225 -25.68 -24.80 28.33
C HIS A 225 -25.97 -25.54 29.64
N ILE A 226 -26.32 -24.79 30.67
CA ILE A 226 -26.77 -25.35 31.95
C ILE A 226 -28.27 -25.65 31.81
N HIS A 227 -28.63 -26.92 31.67
CA HIS A 227 -30.01 -27.35 31.77
C HIS A 227 -30.35 -27.52 33.25
N GLU A 228 -31.10 -26.56 33.80
CA GLU A 228 -31.54 -26.53 35.20
C GLU A 228 -32.95 -27.11 35.36
N LYS A 229 -33.06 -28.25 36.05
CA LYS A 229 -34.21 -28.77 36.84
C LYS A 229 -33.86 -30.21 37.26
N SER A 230 -33.98 -30.67 38.50
CA SER A 230 -34.80 -30.22 39.62
C SER A 230 -34.38 -30.92 40.92
N ARG A 231 -34.40 -30.14 42.01
CA ARG A 231 -34.73 -30.45 43.42
C ARG A 231 -34.12 -31.67 44.13
N PHE A 232 -33.35 -31.32 45.15
CA PHE A 232 -33.13 -32.02 46.42
C PHE A 232 -34.41 -32.65 46.99
N GLU A 233 -34.29 -33.89 47.47
CA GLU A 233 -35.16 -34.43 48.52
C GLU A 233 -34.26 -34.79 49.72
N GLU A 234 -34.60 -34.21 50.86
CA GLU A 234 -33.89 -34.27 52.14
C GLU A 234 -33.95 -35.66 52.78
N VAL A 235 -32.88 -35.98 53.50
CA VAL A 235 -32.73 -37.13 54.41
C VAL A 235 -33.50 -36.88 55.71
N ARG A 236 -34.22 -37.89 56.24
CA ARG A 236 -34.16 -38.30 57.66
C ARG A 236 -34.88 -39.63 57.95
N ILE A 237 -34.12 -40.50 58.63
CA ILE A 237 -34.46 -41.53 59.65
C ILE A 237 -35.67 -42.43 59.38
#